data_AF-A0A3L7PTU1-F1
#
_entry.id   AF-A0A3L7PTU1-F1
#
_cell.length_a   1.000
_cell.length_b   1.000
_cell.length_c   1.000
_cell.angle_alpha   90.00
_cell.angle_beta   90.00
_cell.angle_gamma   90.00
#
_symmetry.space_group_name_H-M   'P 1'
#
loop_
_entity.id
_entity.type
_entity.pdbx_description
1 polymer ?
#
loop_
_entity_poly.entity_id
_entity_poly.type
_entity_poly.pdbx_seq_one_letter_code
_entity_poly.pdbx_strand_id
1 'polypeptide(L)' 'MAKKKAARSTERTDGAPALLSGGNPQIALGYGDDPVQAYIAAMPGWKGDVGRRLDAIISRVVPDVRKAVKWNSP' A
#
# COMPACT_ATOMS: atom_id res chain seq x y z
N MET A 1 26.41 15.95 -25.05
CA MET A 1 26.19 16.25 -23.61
C MET A 1 24.80 15.75 -23.21
N ALA A 2 24.65 14.49 -22.79
CA ALA A 2 23.35 13.97 -22.35
C ALA A 2 23.21 14.12 -20.82
N LYS A 3 22.21 14.86 -20.37
CA LYS A 3 21.90 15.06 -18.94
C LYS A 3 21.39 13.74 -18.33
N LYS A 4 22.18 13.14 -17.43
CA LYS A 4 21.76 12.02 -16.59
C LYS A 4 20.84 12.57 -15.49
N LYS A 5 19.57 12.16 -15.48
CA LYS A 5 18.60 12.52 -14.44
C LYS A 5 19.00 11.82 -13.14
N ALA A 6 19.35 12.59 -12.11
CA ALA A 6 19.73 12.05 -10.81
C ALA A 6 18.55 11.26 -10.21
N ALA A 7 18.79 9.97 -9.94
CA ALA A 7 17.86 9.14 -9.20
C ALA A 7 17.80 9.68 -7.77
N ARG A 8 16.63 10.15 -7.36
CA ARG A 8 16.36 10.59 -5.99
C ARG A 8 16.35 9.34 -5.13
N SER A 9 17.39 9.17 -4.32
CA SER A 9 17.53 8.11 -3.33
C SER A 9 16.51 8.33 -2.21
N THR A 10 15.31 7.79 -2.38
CA THR A 10 14.43 7.49 -1.24
C THR A 10 15.04 6.32 -0.51
N GLU A 11 15.30 6.50 0.78
CA GLU A 11 15.79 5.48 1.70
C GLU A 11 15.03 4.17 1.47
N ARG A 12 15.72 3.16 0.93
CA ARG A 12 15.24 1.78 1.03
C ARG A 12 15.50 1.37 2.46
N THR A 13 14.50 1.49 3.31
CA THR A 13 14.43 0.67 4.52
C THR A 13 14.28 -0.77 4.04
N ASP A 14 15.33 -1.57 4.16
CA ASP A 14 15.33 -2.97 3.74
C ASP A 14 14.11 -3.69 4.36
N GLY A 15 13.10 -3.95 3.52
CA GLY A 15 11.83 -4.59 3.92
C GLY A 15 10.55 -3.81 3.61
N ALA A 16 10.60 -2.49 3.38
CA ALA A 16 9.40 -1.72 3.01
C ALA A 16 9.14 -1.76 1.49
N PRO A 17 7.87 -1.87 1.05
CA PRO A 17 7.53 -1.86 -0.38
C PRO A 17 7.82 -0.50 -1.02
N ALA A 18 8.14 -0.51 -2.31
CA ALA A 18 8.34 0.72 -3.07
C ALA A 18 7.06 1.56 -3.12
N LEU A 19 7.20 2.89 -3.11
CA LEU A 19 6.08 3.79 -3.30
C LEU A 19 6.05 4.30 -4.74
N LEU A 20 4.89 4.17 -5.39
CA LEU A 20 4.63 4.72 -6.72
C LEU A 20 4.26 6.20 -6.63
N SER A 21 3.95 6.81 -7.78
CA SER A 21 3.43 8.17 -7.85
C SER A 21 2.26 8.37 -6.88
N GLY A 22 2.26 9.51 -6.18
CA GLY A 22 1.25 9.80 -5.16
C GLY A 22 1.42 9.04 -3.84
N GLY A 23 2.51 8.27 -3.66
CA GLY A 23 2.76 7.51 -2.43
C GLY A 23 1.93 6.24 -2.32
N ASN A 24 1.52 5.64 -3.45
CA ASN A 24 0.80 4.37 -3.49
C ASN A 24 1.79 3.21 -3.25
N PRO A 25 1.63 2.40 -2.18
CA PRO A 25 2.46 1.21 -1.97
C PRO A 25 2.39 0.24 -3.14
N GLN A 26 3.54 -0.28 -3.57
CA GLN A 26 3.62 -1.34 -4.58
C GLN A 26 3.55 -2.70 -3.90
N ILE A 27 2.35 -3.29 -3.87
CA ILE A 27 2.10 -4.60 -3.27
C ILE A 27 1.75 -5.59 -4.38
N ALA A 28 2.31 -6.79 -4.30
CA ALA A 28 2.00 -7.85 -5.25
C ALA A 28 0.51 -8.22 -5.20
N LEU A 29 -0.02 -8.72 -6.31
CA LEU A 29 -1.36 -9.30 -6.30
C LEU A 29 -1.44 -10.41 -5.25
N GLY A 30 -2.48 -10.37 -4.43
CA GLY A 30 -2.67 -11.33 -3.35
C GLY A 30 -4.12 -11.35 -2.90
N TYR A 31 -4.56 -12.50 -2.40
CA TYR A 31 -5.89 -12.68 -1.81
C TYR A 31 -5.75 -12.83 -0.30
N GLY A 32 -6.82 -12.48 0.42
CA GLY A 32 -6.85 -12.52 1.88
C GLY A 32 -6.53 -11.17 2.51
N ASP A 33 -6.50 -11.17 3.84
CA ASP A 33 -6.30 -9.97 4.66
C ASP A 33 -4.83 -9.49 4.63
N ASP A 34 -3.87 -10.43 4.72
CA ASP A 34 -2.44 -10.14 4.76
C ASP A 34 -1.95 -9.14 3.68
N PRO A 35 -2.23 -9.32 2.37
CA PRO A 35 -1.81 -8.35 1.36
C PRO A 35 -2.47 -6.98 1.52
N VAL A 36 -3.71 -6.93 2.01
CA VAL A 36 -4.42 -5.67 2.28
C VAL A 36 -3.83 -4.96 3.50
N GLN A 37 -3.51 -5.68 4.56
CA GLN A 37 -2.85 -5.10 5.74
C GLN A 37 -1.44 -4.62 5.42
N ALA A 38 -0.69 -5.36 4.60
CA ALA A 38 0.62 -4.91 4.11
C ALA A 38 0.51 -3.60 3.30
N TYR A 39 -0.53 -3.48 2.47
CA TYR A 39 -0.82 -2.25 1.74
C TYR A 39 -1.13 -1.08 2.67
N ILE A 40 -2.01 -1.28 3.66
CA ILE A 40 -2.38 -0.25 4.65
C ILE A 40 -1.17 0.17 5.50
N ALA A 41 -0.35 -0.79 5.94
CA ALA A 41 0.84 -0.53 6.75
C ALA A 41 1.91 0.30 6.00
N ALA A 42 1.98 0.13 4.68
CA ALA A 42 2.91 0.86 3.83
C ALA A 42 2.40 2.25 3.40
N MET A 43 1.14 2.59 3.66
CA MET A 43 0.60 3.90 3.30
C MET A 43 1.29 5.02 4.10
N PRO A 44 1.77 6.09 3.43
CA PRO A 44 2.51 7.15 4.11
C PRO A 44 1.60 8.10 4.89
N GLY A 45 2.02 8.45 6.10
CA GLY A 45 1.39 9.47 6.94
C GLY A 45 -0.09 9.17 7.25
N TRP A 46 -0.93 10.21 7.12
CA TRP A 46 -2.37 10.13 7.46
C TRP A 46 -3.15 9.09 6.65
N LYS A 47 -2.63 8.65 5.50
CA LYS A 47 -3.31 7.67 4.64
C LYS A 47 -3.44 6.32 5.34
N GLY A 48 -2.43 5.90 6.09
CA GLY A 48 -2.48 4.64 6.84
C GLY A 48 -3.56 4.65 7.93
N ASP A 49 -3.76 5.79 8.60
CA ASP A 49 -4.83 5.94 9.61
C ASP A 49 -6.22 5.83 8.99
N VAL A 50 -6.42 6.48 7.83
CA VAL A 50 -7.67 6.37 7.08
C VAL A 50 -7.88 4.95 6.55
N GLY A 51 -6.85 4.32 6.01
CA GLY A 51 -6.88 2.93 5.54
C GLY A 51 -7.32 1.95 6.63
N ARG A 52 -6.71 2.04 7.82
CA ARG A 52 -7.10 1.22 8.98
C ARG A 52 -8.55 1.44 9.40
N ARG A 53 -9.00 2.70 9.42
CA ARG A 53 -10.39 3.02 9.79
C ARG A 53 -11.40 2.48 8.78
N LEU A 54 -11.11 2.60 7.48
CA LEU A 54 -11.97 2.06 6.43
C LEU A 54 -12.04 0.54 6.50
N ASP A 55 -10.89 -0.13 6.64
CA ASP A 55 -10.82 -1.59 6.76
C ASP A 55 -11.66 -2.11 7.93
N ALA A 56 -11.54 -1.47 9.11
CA ALA A 56 -12.33 -1.82 10.29
C ALA A 56 -13.85 -1.62 10.08
N ILE A 57 -14.26 -0.54 9.41
CA ILE A 57 -15.68 -0.30 9.09
C ILE A 57 -16.18 -1.35 8.11
N ILE A 58 -15.44 -1.64 7.05
CA ILE A 58 -15.81 -2.62 6.02
C ILE A 58 -15.94 -4.01 6.64
N SER A 59 -14.96 -4.47 7.41
CA SER A 59 -15.00 -5.77 8.06
C SER A 59 -16.12 -5.89 9.11
N ARG A 60 -16.47 -4.79 9.78
CA ARG A 60 -17.61 -4.77 10.72
C ARG A 60 -18.96 -4.85 10.01
N VAL A 61 -19.11 -4.13 8.88
CA VAL A 61 -20.38 -4.05 8.14
C VAL A 61 -20.58 -5.27 7.24
N VAL A 62 -19.50 -5.86 6.74
CA VAL A 62 -19.49 -7.05 5.86
C VAL A 62 -18.60 -8.13 6.48
N PRO A 63 -19.13 -8.97 7.39
CA PRO A 63 -18.34 -9.96 8.13
C PRO A 63 -17.61 -10.98 7.24
N ASP A 64 -18.16 -11.31 6.07
CA ASP A 64 -17.60 -12.29 5.12
C ASP A 64 -16.88 -11.63 3.93
N VAL A 65 -16.37 -10.40 4.11
CA VAL A 65 -15.69 -9.66 3.05
C VAL A 65 -14.47 -10.45 2.52
N ARG A 66 -14.42 -10.63 1.20
CA ARG A 66 -13.25 -11.21 0.53
C ARG A 66 -12.29 -10.11 0.14
N LYS A 67 -11.17 -10.04 0.84
CA LYS A 67 -10.11 -9.04 0.63
C LYS A 67 -9.10 -9.53 -0.41
N ALA A 68 -8.56 -8.60 -1.19
CA ALA A 68 -7.50 -8.87 -2.14
C ALA A 68 -6.81 -7.57 -2.57
N VAL A 69 -5.53 -7.63 -2.90
CA VAL A 69 -4.87 -6.58 -3.69
C VAL A 69 -4.91 -6.98 -5.16
N LYS A 70 -5.57 -6.17 -5.99
CA LYS A 70 -5.65 -6.36 -7.45
C LYS A 70 -5.39 -5.03 -8.15
N TRP A 71 -4.60 -5.05 -9.22
CA TRP A 71 -4.21 -3.83 -9.95
C TRP A 71 -3.61 -2.75 -9.03
N ASN A 72 -2.78 -3.19 -8.06
CA ASN A 72 -2.17 -2.35 -7.03
C ASN A 72 -3.16 -1.50 -6.20
N SER A 73 -4.34 -2.06 -5.95
CA SER A 73 -5.40 -1.49 -5.11
C SER A 73 -6.01 -2.60 -4.22
N PRO A 74 -6.23 -2.36 -2.92
CA PRO A 74 -6.92 -3.26 -2.01
C PRO A 74 -8.45 -3.25 -2.19
#